data_AF-A0A4Z1FJZ9-F1
#
_entry.id   AF-A0A4Z1FJZ9-F1
#
_cell.length_a   1.000
_cell.length_b   1.000
_cell.length_c   1.000
_cell.angle_alpha   90.00
_cell.angle_beta   90.00
_cell.angle_gamma   90.00
#
_symmetry.space_group_name_H-M   'P 1'
#
loop_
_entity.id
_entity.type
_entity.pdbx_description
1 polymer ?
#
loop_
_entity_poly.entity_id
_entity_poly.type
_entity_poly.pdbx_seq_one_letter_code
_entity_poly.pdbx_strand_id
1 'polypeptide(L)'
;MLFSGNKSFSVFIFGLLSWLLLLASPSNTAVAHPLSSLSHYERTSPAITKKPALPSKQDCVNALLPGQPPANSAFFFTGQRKPAALNAVKAYAVKSKLVHVGLVWKTGTAFIDQNNYETTASTLQTFRQEFSEVYAEHVSGTAYLMMSYNAEPTADSIFFTKEFPAMKASGKVDKIIWLDIDNKPADPNKVTKTWWIKGQTTAPGTEAGSSSGELE
;
A
#
# COMPACT_ATOMS: atom_id res chain seq x y z
N MET A 1 13.26 -12.83 -64.70
CA MET A 1 12.73 -11.51 -65.13
C MET A 1 11.26 -11.49 -64.78
N LEU A 2 10.67 -10.55 -64.04
CA LEU A 2 11.04 -9.22 -63.56
C LEU A 2 10.30 -9.00 -62.22
N PHE A 3 10.99 -8.45 -61.23
CA PHE A 3 10.37 -7.79 -60.08
C PHE A 3 9.89 -6.39 -60.51
N SER A 4 8.65 -6.01 -60.22
CA SER A 4 8.18 -4.61 -60.34
C SER A 4 6.95 -4.33 -59.46
N GLY A 5 6.98 -3.18 -58.75
CA GLY A 5 5.88 -2.54 -58.03
C GLY A 5 5.75 -2.98 -56.55
N ASN A 6 5.90 -2.15 -55.51
CA ASN A 6 5.53 -0.75 -55.36
C ASN A 6 6.52 0.00 -54.46
N LYS A 7 7.25 0.97 -55.03
CA LYS A 7 7.93 2.04 -54.30
C LYS A 7 6.93 3.19 -54.12
N SER A 8 6.09 3.17 -53.08
CA SER A 8 5.19 4.31 -52.79
C SER A 8 4.81 4.47 -51.31
N PHE A 9 5.56 3.89 -50.37
CA PHE A 9 5.30 4.10 -48.93
C PHE A 9 6.28 5.09 -48.27
N SER A 10 7.39 5.45 -48.92
CA SER A 10 8.46 6.26 -48.29
C SER A 10 8.28 7.77 -48.43
N VAL A 11 7.30 8.26 -49.19
CA VAL A 11 7.10 9.70 -49.44
C VAL A 11 6.17 10.35 -48.40
N PHE A 12 5.34 9.56 -47.70
CA PHE A 12 4.41 10.10 -46.70
C PHE A 12 5.04 10.48 -45.35
N ILE A 13 6.21 9.92 -45.00
CA ILE A 13 6.85 10.16 -43.69
C ILE A 13 7.63 11.48 -43.65
N PHE A 14 8.11 11.99 -44.79
CA PHE A 14 8.89 13.25 -44.82
C PHE A 14 8.02 14.52 -44.87
N GLY A 15 6.74 14.42 -45.27
CA GLY A 15 5.81 15.55 -45.29
C GLY A 15 5.34 15.99 -43.90
N LEU A 16 5.12 15.03 -42.99
CA LEU A 16 4.62 15.29 -41.64
C LEU A 16 5.68 15.88 -40.70
N LEU A 17 6.97 15.64 -40.96
CA LEU A 17 8.06 16.21 -40.14
C LEU A 17 8.29 17.71 -40.41
N SER A 18 7.90 18.20 -41.59
CA SER A 18 8.10 19.60 -41.98
C SER A 18 7.06 20.55 -41.38
N TRP A 19 5.96 20.04 -40.83
CA TRP A 19 4.94 20.84 -40.13
C TRP A 19 5.19 20.98 -38.62
N LEU A 20 6.01 20.13 -38.01
CA LEU A 20 6.35 20.25 -36.57
C LEU A 20 7.42 21.32 -36.27
N LEU A 21 8.14 21.81 -37.29
CA LEU A 21 9.22 22.80 -37.12
C LEU A 21 8.75 24.26 -37.20
N LEU A 22 7.48 24.53 -37.54
CA LEU A 22 6.93 25.89 -37.68
C LEU A 22 6.19 26.42 -36.43
N LEU A 23 6.14 25.65 -35.34
CA LEU A 23 5.55 26.07 -34.05
C LEU A 23 6.60 26.34 -32.96
N ALA A 24 7.90 26.36 -33.32
CA ALA A 24 8.95 26.81 -32.43
C ALA A 24 8.90 28.35 -32.28
N SER A 25 8.08 28.80 -31.32
CA SER A 25 8.07 30.20 -30.89
C SER A 25 9.43 30.56 -30.27
N PRO A 26 10.01 31.73 -30.54
CA PRO A 26 11.20 32.19 -29.84
C PRO A 26 10.83 32.55 -28.40
N SER A 27 11.10 31.65 -27.46
CA SER A 27 11.08 31.95 -26.03
C SER A 27 12.18 32.98 -25.74
N ASN A 28 11.79 34.05 -25.06
CA ASN A 28 12.60 35.20 -24.68
C ASN A 28 14.05 34.84 -24.29
N THR A 29 14.98 35.50 -24.96
CA THR A 29 16.38 35.60 -24.56
C THR A 29 16.45 36.20 -23.16
N ALA A 30 16.68 35.36 -22.14
CA ALA A 30 17.15 35.83 -20.85
C ALA A 30 18.54 36.46 -21.08
N VAL A 31 18.69 37.71 -20.65
CA VAL A 31 19.96 38.44 -20.67
C VAL A 31 21.00 37.62 -19.89
N ALA A 32 21.99 37.08 -20.61
CA ALA A 32 23.14 36.45 -20.00
C ALA A 32 23.99 37.55 -19.34
N HIS A 33 23.90 37.66 -18.01
CA HIS A 33 24.83 38.48 -17.24
C HIS A 33 26.24 37.86 -17.30
N PRO A 34 27.30 38.67 -17.44
CA PRO A 34 28.67 38.18 -17.56
C PRO A 34 29.10 37.38 -16.31
N LEU A 35 29.69 36.21 -16.57
CA LEU A 35 30.32 35.29 -15.60
C LEU A 35 31.54 35.93 -14.93
N SER A 36 31.34 36.87 -14.01
CA SER A 36 32.47 37.49 -13.29
C SER A 36 32.22 37.82 -11.82
N SER A 37 31.09 37.41 -11.23
CA SER A 37 30.80 37.72 -9.81
C SER A 37 30.15 36.58 -9.02
N LEU A 38 30.47 35.33 -9.35
CA LEU A 38 29.85 34.15 -8.72
C LEU A 38 30.72 33.57 -7.58
N SER A 39 31.28 34.42 -6.72
CA SER A 39 32.06 33.99 -5.55
C SER A 39 31.38 34.19 -4.20
N HIS A 40 30.14 34.70 -4.11
CA HIS A 40 29.42 34.82 -2.83
C HIS A 40 27.90 34.65 -2.95
N TYR A 41 27.46 33.56 -3.60
CA TYR A 41 26.14 33.00 -3.30
C TYR A 41 26.35 31.69 -2.54
N GLU A 42 26.50 31.78 -1.22
CA GLU A 42 26.11 30.65 -0.39
C GLU A 42 24.63 30.45 -0.64
N ARG A 43 24.30 29.38 -1.39
CA ARG A 43 22.93 28.91 -1.50
C ARG A 43 22.54 28.43 -0.10
N THR A 44 22.00 29.32 0.71
CA THR A 44 21.20 28.95 1.87
C THR A 44 19.99 28.20 1.31
N SER A 45 20.16 26.88 1.16
CA SER A 45 19.03 25.98 0.97
C SER A 45 18.08 26.28 2.14
N PRO A 46 16.79 26.57 1.91
CA PRO A 46 15.87 26.80 3.01
C PRO A 46 16.01 25.63 3.98
N ALA A 47 16.16 25.93 5.28
CA ALA A 47 16.21 24.90 6.30
C ALA A 47 14.99 24.01 6.09
N ILE A 48 15.21 22.76 5.66
CA ILE A 48 14.11 21.85 5.41
C ILE A 48 13.61 21.45 6.80
N THR A 49 12.65 22.21 7.31
CA THR A 49 12.00 21.91 8.59
C THR A 49 11.40 20.52 8.47
N LYS A 50 11.90 19.58 9.27
CA LYS A 50 11.35 18.23 9.26
C LYS A 50 9.90 18.28 9.72
N LYS A 51 9.03 17.49 9.07
CA LYS A 51 7.64 17.35 9.51
C LYS A 51 7.62 16.67 10.90
N PRO A 52 6.60 16.95 11.74
CA PRO A 52 6.41 16.27 13.02
C PRO A 52 6.51 14.77 12.83
N ALA A 53 7.07 14.08 13.80
CA ALA A 53 7.52 12.70 13.66
C ALA A 53 6.38 11.67 13.38
N LEU A 54 5.10 12.10 13.45
CA LEU A 54 3.91 11.29 13.17
C LEU A 54 3.16 11.80 11.92
N PRO A 55 2.71 10.90 11.03
CA PRO A 55 1.91 11.30 9.87
C PRO A 55 0.52 11.76 10.30
N SER A 56 -0.08 12.69 9.54
CA SER A 56 -1.51 12.91 9.65
C SER A 56 -2.28 11.75 9.01
N LYS A 57 -3.56 11.57 9.39
CA LYS A 57 -4.42 10.60 8.71
C LYS A 57 -4.52 10.85 7.21
N GLN A 58 -4.58 12.13 6.80
CA GLN A 58 -4.66 12.52 5.39
C GLN A 58 -3.40 12.13 4.61
N ASP A 59 -2.23 12.21 5.24
CA ASP A 59 -0.97 11.76 4.66
C ASP A 59 -1.01 10.26 4.33
N CYS A 60 -1.50 9.44 5.27
CA CYS A 60 -1.71 8.02 5.06
C CYS A 60 -2.72 7.74 3.93
N VAL A 61 -3.83 8.50 3.87
CA VAL A 61 -4.82 8.38 2.79
C VAL A 61 -4.20 8.67 1.44
N ASN A 62 -3.48 9.80 1.31
CA ASN A 62 -2.86 10.21 0.06
C ASN A 62 -1.86 9.16 -0.47
N ALA A 63 -1.14 8.50 0.42
CA ALA A 63 -0.21 7.44 0.07
C ALA A 63 -0.90 6.10 -0.22
N LEU A 64 -2.08 5.86 0.35
CA LEU A 64 -2.87 4.66 0.08
C LEU A 64 -3.56 4.71 -1.29
N LEU A 65 -4.12 5.86 -1.68
CA LEU A 65 -4.99 5.98 -2.86
C LEU A 65 -4.42 5.37 -4.16
N PRO A 66 -3.14 5.58 -4.54
CA PRO A 66 -2.59 5.02 -5.77
C PRO A 66 -2.48 3.49 -5.78
N GLY A 67 -2.48 2.86 -4.60
CA GLY A 67 -2.31 1.43 -4.41
C GLY A 67 -3.44 0.78 -3.61
N GLN A 68 -4.58 1.45 -3.47
CA GLN A 68 -5.71 0.96 -2.67
C GLN A 68 -6.10 -0.45 -3.13
N PRO A 69 -6.36 -1.40 -2.20
CA PRO A 69 -6.79 -2.72 -2.58
C PRO A 69 -8.14 -2.65 -3.32
N PRO A 70 -8.27 -3.30 -4.49
CA PRO A 70 -9.58 -3.57 -5.08
C PRO A 70 -10.51 -4.31 -4.10
N ALA A 71 -11.81 -4.27 -4.40
CA ALA A 71 -12.77 -5.09 -3.68
C ALA A 71 -12.37 -6.58 -3.78
N ASN A 72 -12.55 -7.33 -2.69
CA ASN A 72 -12.26 -8.76 -2.62
C ASN A 72 -10.77 -9.14 -2.80
N SER A 73 -9.82 -8.23 -2.56
CA SER A 73 -8.38 -8.55 -2.70
C SER A 73 -7.52 -8.18 -1.49
N ALA A 74 -8.08 -7.58 -0.45
CA ALA A 74 -7.29 -7.15 0.70
C ALA A 74 -6.78 -8.34 1.50
N PHE A 75 -5.50 -8.30 1.85
CA PHE A 75 -4.81 -9.37 2.57
C PHE A 75 -4.07 -8.82 3.78
N PHE A 76 -4.35 -9.49 4.89
CA PHE A 76 -3.80 -9.24 6.21
C PHE A 76 -3.07 -10.49 6.67
N PHE A 77 -2.12 -10.32 7.58
CA PHE A 77 -1.41 -11.43 8.18
C PHE A 77 -0.94 -11.07 9.59
N THR A 78 -0.89 -12.06 10.46
CA THR A 78 -0.47 -11.89 11.85
C THR A 78 0.21 -13.15 12.38
N GLY A 79 1.10 -13.01 13.37
CA GLY A 79 1.80 -14.11 14.02
C GLY A 79 3.18 -14.47 13.44
N GLN A 80 3.63 -13.85 12.35
CA GLN A 80 4.93 -14.15 11.75
C GLN A 80 6.05 -13.31 12.37
N ARG A 81 6.84 -13.90 13.28
CA ARG A 81 7.98 -13.22 13.92
C ARG A 81 9.29 -13.29 13.11
N LYS A 82 9.49 -14.36 12.34
CA LYS A 82 10.73 -14.58 11.59
C LYS A 82 10.66 -13.88 10.22
N PRO A 83 11.71 -13.14 9.79
CA PRO A 83 11.73 -12.46 8.49
C PRO A 83 11.45 -13.37 7.30
N ALA A 84 11.95 -14.61 7.32
CA ALA A 84 11.69 -15.59 6.25
C ALA A 84 10.19 -15.95 6.14
N ALA A 85 9.51 -16.12 7.28
CA ALA A 85 8.07 -16.40 7.30
C ALA A 85 7.27 -15.19 6.81
N LEU A 86 7.64 -13.98 7.24
CA LEU A 86 7.04 -12.73 6.78
C LEU A 86 7.18 -12.58 5.25
N ASN A 87 8.36 -12.82 4.71
CA ASN A 87 8.61 -12.72 3.27
C ASN A 87 7.83 -13.78 2.48
N ALA A 88 7.71 -15.00 2.99
CA ALA A 88 6.91 -16.05 2.36
C ALA A 88 5.42 -15.69 2.28
N VAL A 89 4.87 -15.09 3.33
CA VAL A 89 3.47 -14.60 3.38
C VAL A 89 3.25 -13.47 2.38
N LYS A 90 4.17 -12.50 2.31
CA LYS A 90 4.11 -11.41 1.32
C LYS A 90 4.20 -11.93 -0.12
N ALA A 91 5.11 -12.86 -0.38
CA ALA A 91 5.25 -13.49 -1.69
C ALA A 91 3.98 -14.29 -2.08
N TYR A 92 3.36 -14.97 -1.12
CA TYR A 92 2.09 -15.66 -1.32
C TYR A 92 0.97 -14.69 -1.76
N ALA A 93 0.83 -13.55 -1.09
CA ALA A 93 -0.17 -12.55 -1.43
C ALA A 93 0.02 -12.05 -2.87
N VAL A 94 1.26 -11.69 -3.25
CA VAL A 94 1.57 -11.27 -4.63
C VAL A 94 1.22 -12.35 -5.66
N LYS A 95 1.65 -13.60 -5.42
CA LYS A 95 1.35 -14.74 -6.30
C LYS A 95 -0.16 -14.95 -6.46
N SER A 96 -0.91 -14.72 -5.39
CA SER A 96 -2.37 -14.91 -5.33
C SER A 96 -3.16 -13.67 -5.77
N LYS A 97 -2.49 -12.62 -6.27
CA LYS A 97 -3.09 -11.34 -6.67
C LYS A 97 -3.85 -10.65 -5.52
N LEU A 98 -3.42 -10.88 -4.29
CA LEU A 98 -3.93 -10.20 -3.12
C LEU A 98 -3.01 -9.03 -2.76
N VAL A 99 -3.61 -7.98 -2.22
CA VAL A 99 -2.93 -6.73 -1.87
C VAL A 99 -2.75 -6.70 -0.35
N HIS A 100 -1.52 -6.52 0.13
CA HIS A 100 -1.25 -6.31 1.55
C HIS A 100 -0.69 -4.92 1.78
N VAL A 101 -0.79 -4.39 3.01
CA VAL A 101 -0.37 -3.01 3.35
C VAL A 101 1.05 -2.67 2.86
N GLY A 102 2.00 -3.59 3.01
CA GLY A 102 3.37 -3.41 2.52
C GLY A 102 3.56 -3.28 0.99
N LEU A 103 2.60 -3.72 0.16
CA LEU A 103 2.63 -3.49 -1.31
C LEU A 103 2.19 -2.07 -1.66
N VAL A 104 1.26 -1.52 -0.87
CA VAL A 104 0.74 -0.17 -1.05
C VAL A 104 1.78 0.85 -0.65
N TRP A 105 2.35 0.68 0.55
CA TRP A 105 3.34 1.62 1.05
C TRP A 105 4.60 1.67 0.18
N LYS A 106 4.99 0.56 -0.47
CA LYS A 106 6.26 0.36 -1.21
C LYS A 106 7.47 0.87 -0.43
N THR A 107 8.18 -0.05 0.25
CA THR A 107 9.39 0.21 1.07
C THR A 107 9.15 1.23 2.18
N GLY A 108 9.14 0.76 3.42
CA GLY A 108 8.77 1.46 4.68
C GLY A 108 9.39 2.84 4.96
N THR A 109 10.25 3.37 4.10
CA THR A 109 10.84 4.71 4.22
C THR A 109 10.49 5.63 3.05
N ALA A 110 10.08 5.17 1.87
CA ALA A 110 9.88 6.04 0.71
C ALA A 110 8.90 7.18 0.97
N PHE A 111 7.76 6.89 1.61
CA PHE A 111 6.81 7.92 2.03
C PHE A 111 7.40 8.89 3.06
N ILE A 112 8.11 8.35 4.04
CA ILE A 112 8.71 9.10 5.15
C ILE A 112 9.80 10.04 4.61
N ASP A 113 10.68 9.50 3.77
CA ASP A 113 11.81 10.16 3.13
C ASP A 113 11.32 11.25 2.17
N GLN A 114 10.32 10.94 1.32
CA GLN A 114 9.71 11.90 0.39
C GLN A 114 9.04 13.08 1.10
N ASN A 115 8.51 12.85 2.31
CA ASN A 115 7.82 13.88 3.07
C ASN A 115 8.69 14.51 4.17
N ASN A 116 9.96 14.12 4.27
CA ASN A 116 10.93 14.64 5.23
C ASN A 116 10.45 14.57 6.70
N TYR A 117 9.90 13.42 7.10
CA TYR A 117 9.48 13.14 8.48
C TYR A 117 10.69 12.87 9.40
N GLU A 118 10.63 13.32 10.66
CA GLU A 118 11.54 12.82 11.68
C GLU A 118 11.31 11.33 11.93
N THR A 119 12.37 10.52 11.82
CA THR A 119 12.29 9.08 12.08
C THR A 119 13.16 8.62 13.22
N THR A 120 12.48 8.08 14.22
CA THR A 120 13.00 7.14 15.21
C THR A 120 12.29 5.79 15.05
N ALA A 121 12.81 4.74 15.70
CA ALA A 121 12.19 3.41 15.67
C ALA A 121 10.74 3.41 16.20
N SER A 122 10.45 4.20 17.26
CA SER A 122 9.10 4.31 17.82
C SER A 122 8.14 4.98 16.84
N THR A 123 8.55 6.04 16.16
CA THR A 123 7.74 6.68 15.13
C THR A 123 7.51 5.81 13.90
N LEU A 124 8.48 4.98 13.51
CA LEU A 124 8.26 4.03 12.41
C LEU A 124 7.22 2.97 12.78
N GLN A 125 7.20 2.53 14.04
CA GLN A 125 6.18 1.63 14.56
C GLN A 125 4.79 2.30 14.53
N THR A 126 4.67 3.52 15.06
CA THR A 126 3.40 4.26 15.06
C THR A 126 2.92 4.51 13.64
N PHE A 127 3.81 4.89 12.73
CA PHE A 127 3.45 5.08 11.33
C PHE A 127 2.86 3.78 10.76
N ARG A 128 3.53 2.64 10.93
CA ARG A 128 2.99 1.35 10.44
C ARG A 128 1.59 1.05 10.98
N GLN A 129 1.34 1.34 12.26
CA GLN A 129 0.03 1.15 12.88
C GLN A 129 -1.04 2.05 12.25
N GLU A 130 -0.77 3.35 12.15
CA GLU A 130 -1.70 4.33 11.57
C GLU A 130 -1.98 4.05 10.09
N PHE A 131 -0.96 3.67 9.33
CA PHE A 131 -1.14 3.33 7.92
C PHE A 131 -1.89 2.01 7.74
N SER A 132 -1.65 1.01 8.59
CA SER A 132 -2.43 -0.23 8.62
C SER A 132 -3.91 0.03 8.94
N GLU A 133 -4.19 0.93 9.88
CA GLU A 133 -5.54 1.36 10.20
C GLU A 133 -6.23 2.02 8.99
N VAL A 134 -5.58 3.01 8.36
CA VAL A 134 -6.12 3.69 7.17
C VAL A 134 -6.29 2.72 6.00
N TYR A 135 -5.34 1.80 5.79
CA TYR A 135 -5.46 0.72 4.81
C TYR A 135 -6.74 -0.10 5.05
N ALA A 136 -7.00 -0.51 6.29
CA ALA A 136 -8.18 -1.26 6.67
C ALA A 136 -9.51 -0.51 6.47
N GLU A 137 -9.56 0.80 6.69
CA GLU A 137 -10.75 1.64 6.46
C GLU A 137 -11.21 1.69 4.98
N HIS A 138 -10.29 1.41 4.06
CA HIS A 138 -10.49 1.48 2.62
C HIS A 138 -10.70 0.11 1.96
N VAL A 139 -10.68 -0.97 2.74
CA VAL A 139 -11.00 -2.31 2.27
C VAL A 139 -12.51 -2.46 2.05
N SER A 140 -12.90 -3.25 1.05
CA SER A 140 -14.30 -3.58 0.78
C SER A 140 -14.50 -5.02 0.29
N GLY A 141 -15.69 -5.56 0.52
CA GLY A 141 -16.07 -6.92 0.14
C GLY A 141 -15.41 -7.98 1.04
N THR A 142 -14.78 -8.97 0.42
CA THR A 142 -14.06 -10.05 1.12
C THR A 142 -12.62 -9.64 1.42
N ALA A 143 -12.23 -9.71 2.69
CA ALA A 143 -10.84 -9.61 3.11
C ALA A 143 -10.28 -11.01 3.41
N TYR A 144 -8.96 -11.15 3.38
CA TYR A 144 -8.25 -12.39 3.70
C TYR A 144 -7.29 -12.18 4.87
N LEU A 145 -7.29 -13.10 5.83
CA LEU A 145 -6.37 -13.10 6.96
C LEU A 145 -5.56 -14.39 6.94
N MET A 146 -4.24 -14.28 6.79
CA MET A 146 -3.33 -15.42 6.88
C MET A 146 -2.69 -15.55 8.27
N MET A 147 -2.86 -16.71 8.89
CA MET A 147 -2.33 -17.03 10.21
C MET A 147 -2.32 -18.57 10.43
N SER A 148 -1.59 -19.05 11.43
CA SER A 148 -1.51 -20.48 11.76
C SER A 148 -2.87 -21.10 12.07
N TYR A 149 -3.02 -22.37 11.72
CA TYR A 149 -4.25 -23.11 11.94
C TYR A 149 -4.64 -23.13 13.44
N ASN A 150 -5.89 -22.79 13.74
CA ASN A 150 -6.49 -22.58 15.06
C ASN A 150 -5.79 -21.56 15.97
N ALA A 151 -4.93 -20.70 15.42
CA ALA A 151 -4.45 -19.56 16.17
C ALA A 151 -5.51 -18.45 16.19
N GLU A 152 -5.46 -17.62 17.23
CA GLU A 152 -6.15 -16.34 17.30
C GLU A 152 -5.14 -15.21 17.05
N PRO A 153 -5.56 -14.08 16.44
CA PRO A 153 -4.72 -12.90 16.43
C PRO A 153 -4.40 -12.53 17.87
N THR A 154 -3.12 -12.30 18.17
CA THR A 154 -2.76 -11.87 19.53
C THR A 154 -3.45 -10.54 19.83
N ALA A 155 -3.87 -10.35 21.08
CA ALA A 155 -4.61 -9.16 21.51
C ALA A 155 -3.83 -7.85 21.30
N ASP A 156 -2.50 -7.93 21.19
CA ASP A 156 -1.57 -6.83 20.91
C ASP A 156 -1.17 -6.69 19.43
N SER A 157 -1.66 -7.57 18.54
CA SER A 157 -1.33 -7.50 17.13
C SER A 157 -1.94 -6.26 16.46
N ILE A 158 -1.23 -5.70 15.47
CA ILE A 158 -1.75 -4.58 14.66
C ILE A 158 -3.07 -4.95 14.01
N PHE A 159 -3.21 -6.21 13.55
CA PHE A 159 -4.45 -6.70 13.00
C PHE A 159 -5.62 -6.58 13.99
N PHE A 160 -5.44 -7.08 15.21
CA PHE A 160 -6.52 -7.09 16.20
C PHE A 160 -6.82 -5.69 16.77
N THR A 161 -5.78 -4.90 17.02
CA THR A 161 -5.91 -3.60 17.71
C THR A 161 -6.27 -2.44 16.79
N LYS A 162 -5.90 -2.50 15.51
CA LYS A 162 -6.05 -1.39 14.55
C LYS A 162 -6.85 -1.78 13.31
N GLU A 163 -6.45 -2.84 12.63
CA GLU A 163 -7.01 -3.17 11.30
C GLU A 163 -8.44 -3.72 11.39
N PHE A 164 -8.70 -4.68 12.28
CA PHE A 164 -10.02 -5.29 12.42
C PHE A 164 -11.08 -4.29 12.94
N PRO A 165 -10.82 -3.48 13.99
CA PRO A 165 -11.75 -2.43 14.40
C PRO A 165 -12.04 -1.42 13.28
N ALA A 166 -11.02 -1.01 12.52
CA ALA A 166 -11.19 -0.10 11.39
C ALA A 166 -12.04 -0.69 10.26
N MET A 167 -11.83 -1.96 9.90
CA MET A 167 -12.68 -2.67 8.94
C MET A 167 -14.14 -2.70 9.41
N LYS A 168 -14.38 -3.05 10.69
CA LYS A 168 -15.72 -3.05 11.28
C LYS A 168 -16.38 -1.67 11.23
N ALA A 169 -15.66 -0.63 11.65
CA ALA A 169 -16.15 0.74 11.69
C ALA A 169 -16.51 1.27 10.29
N SER A 170 -15.73 0.90 9.26
CA SER A 170 -16.00 1.29 7.88
C SER A 170 -17.31 0.71 7.33
N GLY A 171 -17.72 -0.47 7.82
CA GLY A 171 -18.91 -1.19 7.34
C GLY A 171 -18.83 -1.73 5.90
N LYS A 172 -17.69 -1.62 5.23
CA LYS A 172 -17.50 -2.00 3.81
C LYS A 172 -17.08 -3.45 3.60
N VAL A 173 -16.63 -4.13 4.67
CA VAL A 173 -16.16 -5.51 4.63
C VAL A 173 -17.29 -6.45 5.01
N ASP A 174 -17.58 -7.42 4.15
CA ASP A 174 -18.67 -8.39 4.33
C ASP A 174 -18.21 -9.60 5.14
N LYS A 175 -16.98 -10.05 4.89
CA LYS A 175 -16.38 -11.19 5.60
C LYS A 175 -14.85 -11.18 5.50
N ILE A 176 -14.22 -11.88 6.44
CA ILE A 176 -12.79 -12.15 6.49
C ILE A 176 -12.60 -13.65 6.33
N ILE A 177 -11.98 -14.08 5.23
CA ILE A 177 -11.63 -15.48 4.98
C ILE A 177 -10.31 -15.78 5.64
N TRP A 178 -10.26 -16.91 6.34
CA TRP A 178 -9.05 -17.39 6.97
C TRP A 178 -8.24 -18.25 6.01
N LEU A 179 -6.99 -17.86 5.80
CA LEU A 179 -6.00 -18.62 5.05
C LEU A 179 -5.00 -19.26 6.02
N ASP A 180 -4.86 -20.57 5.93
CA ASP A 180 -3.90 -21.31 6.73
C ASP A 180 -2.47 -21.08 6.22
N ILE A 181 -1.58 -20.66 7.11
CA ILE A 181 -0.16 -20.46 6.76
C ILE A 181 0.60 -21.79 6.58
N ASP A 182 0.18 -22.84 7.26
CA ASP A 182 0.82 -24.15 7.28
C ASP A 182 0.40 -24.95 6.05
N ASN A 183 -0.85 -24.76 5.61
CA ASN A 183 -1.40 -25.31 4.36
C ASN A 183 -1.90 -24.20 3.42
N LYS A 184 -0.96 -23.44 2.84
CA LYS A 184 -1.27 -22.29 1.97
C LYS A 184 -2.10 -22.74 0.77
N PRO A 185 -3.35 -22.27 0.64
CA PRO A 185 -4.22 -22.71 -0.45
C PRO A 185 -3.72 -22.16 -1.78
N ALA A 186 -3.74 -23.01 -2.82
CA ALA A 186 -3.32 -22.61 -4.18
C ALA A 186 -4.21 -21.51 -4.78
N ASP A 187 -5.49 -21.49 -4.42
CA ASP A 187 -6.46 -20.47 -4.80
C ASP A 187 -7.24 -20.01 -3.56
N PRO A 188 -6.99 -18.78 -3.05
CA PRO A 188 -7.65 -18.27 -1.85
C PRO A 188 -9.15 -18.08 -2.04
N ASN A 189 -9.64 -17.89 -3.27
CA ASN A 189 -11.07 -17.66 -3.53
C ASN A 189 -11.92 -18.92 -3.32
N LYS A 190 -11.29 -20.10 -3.31
CA LYS A 190 -11.97 -21.38 -3.05
C LYS A 190 -12.07 -21.71 -1.56
N VAL A 191 -11.42 -20.93 -0.70
CA VAL A 191 -11.44 -21.15 0.73
C VAL A 191 -12.75 -20.61 1.30
N THR A 192 -13.48 -21.47 1.99
CA THR A 192 -14.78 -21.14 2.60
C THR A 192 -14.70 -20.88 4.11
N LYS A 193 -13.55 -21.22 4.73
CA LYS A 193 -13.35 -21.04 6.16
C LYS A 193 -13.34 -19.54 6.50
N THR A 194 -14.36 -19.11 7.20
CA THR A 194 -14.58 -17.69 7.55
C THR A 194 -14.04 -17.44 8.95
N TRP A 195 -13.18 -16.44 9.10
CA TRP A 195 -12.76 -15.94 10.40
C TRP A 195 -13.80 -14.99 10.99
N TRP A 196 -14.37 -14.09 10.19
CA TRP A 196 -15.41 -13.18 10.68
C TRP A 196 -16.38 -12.83 9.56
N ILE A 197 -17.64 -12.59 9.91
CA ILE A 197 -18.67 -12.11 8.99
C ILE A 197 -19.38 -10.89 9.56
N LYS A 198 -19.75 -9.96 8.67
CA LYS A 198 -20.48 -8.74 9.02
C LYS A 198 -21.76 -9.08 9.80
N GLY A 199 -21.98 -8.34 10.87
CA GLY A 199 -23.06 -8.61 11.83
C GLY A 199 -22.58 -9.35 13.08
N GLN A 200 -21.43 -10.05 13.04
CA GLN A 200 -20.82 -10.57 14.26
C GLN A 200 -20.17 -9.44 15.06
N THR A 201 -20.59 -9.30 16.33
CA THR A 201 -20.09 -8.27 17.23
C THR A 201 -18.68 -8.57 17.73
N THR A 202 -18.33 -9.83 17.92
CA THR A 202 -17.02 -10.31 18.39
C THR A 202 -16.25 -11.06 17.30
N ALA A 203 -14.93 -11.10 17.42
CA ALA A 203 -14.13 -12.06 16.66
C ALA A 203 -14.34 -13.45 17.25
N PRO A 204 -14.15 -14.56 16.49
CA PRO A 204 -14.10 -15.88 17.10
C PRO A 204 -13.02 -15.90 18.19
N GLY A 205 -13.37 -16.44 19.35
CA GLY A 205 -12.44 -16.56 20.49
C GLY A 205 -12.46 -15.42 21.50
N THR A 206 -13.21 -14.33 21.27
CA THR A 206 -13.30 -13.22 22.25
C THR A 206 -14.37 -13.41 23.34
N GLU A 207 -14.97 -14.60 23.46
CA GLU A 207 -15.81 -14.95 24.61
C GLU A 207 -14.93 -15.15 25.86
N ALA A 208 -14.56 -14.05 26.50
CA ALA A 208 -14.10 -14.09 27.88
C ALA A 208 -15.25 -14.61 28.75
N GLY A 209 -14.96 -15.65 29.53
CA GLY A 209 -15.93 -16.46 30.25
C GLY A 209 -16.93 -15.65 31.08
N SER A 210 -18.21 -15.94 30.85
CA SER A 210 -19.27 -15.75 31.82
C SER A 210 -19.99 -17.08 32.00
N SER A 211 -19.35 -17.98 32.73
CA SER A 211 -20.01 -19.12 33.37
C SER A 211 -19.45 -19.23 34.79
N SER A 212 -19.81 -18.27 35.64
CA SER A 212 -19.96 -18.55 37.07
C SER A 212 -21.20 -19.44 37.20
N GLY A 213 -21.02 -20.74 36.95
CA GLY A 213 -21.97 -21.74 37.39
C GLY A 213 -21.87 -21.81 38.90
N GLU A 214 -22.92 -21.31 39.58
CA GLU A 214 -23.27 -21.70 40.93
C GLU A 214 -23.12 -23.23 41.08
N LEU A 215 -22.33 -23.63 42.07
CA LEU A 215 -22.45 -24.96 42.66
C LEU A 215 -23.25 -24.77 43.95
N GLU A 216 -24.52 -25.18 43.89
CA GLU A 216 -25.20 -25.76 45.05
C GLU A 216 -24.62 -27.15 45.35
#